data_AF-A0A1T5A6B4-F1
#
_entry.id   AF-A0A1T5A6B4-F1
#
_cell.length_a   1.000
_cell.length_b   1.000
_cell.length_c   1.000
_cell.angle_alpha   90.00
_cell.angle_beta   90.00
_cell.angle_gamma   90.00
#
_symmetry.space_group_name_H-M   'P 1'
#
loop_
_entity.id
_entity.type
_entity.pdbx_description
1 polymer ?
#
loop_
_entity_poly.entity_id
_entity_poly.type
_entity_poly.pdbx_seq_one_letter_code
_entity_poly.pdbx_strand_id
1 'polypeptide(L)'
;MNDAHYHLIVNHLPIVGLLIGILVLIAGLVFNKAEVKLTALGIFIFSATTSIAAFYTGEGAEEVIENLEGISETLIHTHEEYAETFYTLTLILGGLSLLTFILELKKMKFTKYLMILCLLIALVDGVLATYVGSSGGEIRHSEIRNDAKMIPLDKYEE
;
A
#
# COMPACT_ATOMS: atom_id res chain seq x y z
N MET A 1 -22.01 8.80 -5.98
CA MET A 1 -20.90 8.22 -5.20
C MET A 1 -19.90 9.34 -4.95
N ASN A 2 -19.29 9.42 -3.78
CA ASN A 2 -18.30 10.45 -3.40
C ASN A 2 -16.90 9.83 -3.24
N ASP A 3 -15.89 10.65 -2.94
CA ASP A 3 -14.50 10.22 -2.91
C ASP A 3 -14.20 9.23 -1.79
N ALA A 4 -14.86 9.35 -0.63
CA ALA A 4 -14.82 8.32 0.41
C ALA A 4 -15.22 6.93 -0.11
N HIS A 5 -16.24 6.86 -0.97
CA HIS A 5 -16.64 5.59 -1.58
C HIS A 5 -15.56 5.07 -2.54
N TYR A 6 -15.00 5.93 -3.38
CA TYR A 6 -13.96 5.51 -4.33
C TYR A 6 -12.68 5.08 -3.61
N HIS A 7 -12.26 5.82 -2.58
CA HIS A 7 -11.09 5.50 -1.78
C HIS A 7 -11.21 4.09 -1.18
N LEU A 8 -12.35 3.74 -0.58
CA LEU A 8 -12.56 2.39 -0.03
C LEU A 8 -12.53 1.27 -1.08
N ILE A 9 -12.83 1.56 -2.35
CA ILE A 9 -12.70 0.58 -3.44
C ILE A 9 -11.23 0.35 -3.80
N VAL A 10 -10.42 1.41 -3.82
CA VAL A 10 -9.07 1.36 -4.41
C VAL A 10 -7.94 1.29 -3.38
N ASN A 11 -8.14 1.69 -2.14
CA ASN A 11 -7.08 1.90 -1.14
C ASN A 11 -6.29 0.64 -0.78
N HIS A 12 -6.87 -0.55 -0.92
CA HIS A 12 -6.17 -1.82 -0.69
C HIS A 12 -5.37 -2.31 -1.90
N LEU A 13 -5.69 -1.83 -3.11
CA LEU A 13 -5.06 -2.32 -4.35
C LEU A 13 -3.54 -2.10 -4.37
N PRO A 14 -2.99 -0.95 -3.93
CA PRO A 14 -1.55 -0.74 -3.86
C PRO A 14 -0.86 -1.72 -2.90
N ILE A 15 -1.41 -1.91 -1.70
CA ILE A 15 -0.82 -2.79 -0.68
C ILE A 15 -0.81 -4.25 -1.16
N VAL A 16 -1.95 -4.72 -1.68
CA VAL A 16 -2.10 -6.09 -2.19
C VAL A 16 -1.23 -6.29 -3.43
N GLY A 17 -1.21 -5.32 -4.34
CA GLY A 17 -0.35 -5.35 -5.53
C GLY A 17 1.12 -5.47 -5.16
N LEU A 18 1.60 -4.62 -4.24
CA LEU A 18 2.97 -4.67 -3.73
C LEU A 18 3.32 -6.05 -3.15
N LEU A 19 2.48 -6.59 -2.27
CA LEU A 19 2.74 -7.89 -1.63
C LEU A 19 2.82 -9.02 -2.65
N ILE A 20 1.86 -9.08 -3.59
CA ILE A 20 1.88 -10.08 -4.67
C ILE A 20 3.12 -9.88 -5.55
N GLY A 21 3.46 -8.64 -5.91
CA GLY A 21 4.63 -8.33 -6.73
C GLY A 21 5.94 -8.80 -6.09
N ILE A 22 6.11 -8.64 -4.77
CA ILE A 22 7.26 -9.16 -4.02
C ILE A 22 7.36 -10.68 -4.16
N LEU A 23 6.27 -11.39 -3.87
CA LEU A 23 6.24 -12.86 -3.93
C LEU A 23 6.54 -13.38 -5.34
N VAL A 24 5.95 -12.75 -6.36
CA VAL A 24 6.18 -13.12 -7.77
C VAL A 24 7.61 -12.79 -8.19
N LEU A 25 8.19 -11.65 -7.76
CA LEU A 25 9.58 -11.33 -8.10
C LEU A 25 10.55 -12.31 -7.46
N ILE A 26 10.35 -12.66 -6.19
CA ILE A 26 11.14 -13.69 -5.50
C ILE A 26 11.04 -15.01 -6.25
N ALA A 27 9.85 -15.47 -6.60
CA ALA A 27 9.67 -16.69 -7.38
C ALA A 27 10.38 -16.62 -8.74
N GLY A 28 10.26 -15.50 -9.45
CA GLY A 28 10.93 -15.27 -10.73
C GLY A 28 12.46 -15.32 -10.62
N LEU A 29 13.03 -14.78 -9.54
CA LEU A 29 14.46 -14.82 -9.25
C LEU A 29 14.92 -16.25 -8.88
N VAL A 30 14.20 -16.93 -7.99
CA VAL A 30 14.52 -18.30 -7.52
C VAL A 30 14.44 -19.32 -8.66
N PHE A 31 13.36 -19.30 -9.44
CA PHE A 31 13.18 -20.22 -10.57
C PHE A 31 13.85 -19.76 -11.86
N ASN A 32 14.47 -18.57 -11.83
CA ASN A 32 15.14 -17.93 -12.95
C ASN A 32 14.28 -17.85 -14.23
N LYS A 33 13.00 -17.50 -14.10
CA LYS A 33 12.03 -17.36 -15.21
C LYS A 33 11.84 -15.90 -15.58
N ALA A 34 12.11 -15.54 -16.84
CA ALA A 34 12.05 -14.15 -17.29
C ALA A 34 10.62 -13.61 -17.30
N GLU A 35 9.66 -14.44 -17.72
CA GLU A 35 8.24 -14.14 -17.79
C GLU A 35 7.70 -13.79 -16.40
N VAL A 36 8.06 -14.58 -15.39
CA VAL A 36 7.64 -14.36 -13.99
C VAL A 36 8.22 -13.06 -13.42
N LYS A 37 9.49 -12.75 -13.72
CA LYS A 37 10.11 -11.48 -13.32
C LYS A 37 9.41 -10.29 -13.97
N LEU A 38 9.09 -10.37 -15.26
CA LEU A 38 8.35 -9.34 -15.99
C LEU A 38 6.93 -9.16 -15.44
N THR A 39 6.24 -10.26 -15.10
CA THR A 39 4.93 -10.19 -14.43
C THR A 39 5.03 -9.43 -13.10
N ALA A 40 6.04 -9.72 -12.28
CA ALA A 40 6.23 -9.01 -11.01
C ALA A 40 6.43 -7.49 -11.20
N LEU A 41 7.27 -7.10 -12.15
CA LEU A 41 7.49 -5.68 -12.49
C LEU A 41 6.19 -5.03 -12.98
N GLY A 42 5.39 -5.75 -13.78
CA GLY A 42 4.06 -5.30 -14.20
C GLY A 42 3.11 -5.07 -13.02
N ILE A 43 3.16 -5.95 -12.01
CA ILE A 43 2.36 -5.82 -10.78
C ILE A 43 2.80 -4.61 -9.96
N PHE A 44 4.11 -4.31 -9.85
CA PHE A 44 4.57 -3.09 -9.20
C PHE A 44 4.14 -1.82 -9.92
N ILE A 45 4.13 -1.82 -11.27
CA ILE A 45 3.60 -0.71 -12.05
C ILE A 45 2.09 -0.53 -11.80
N PHE A 46 1.34 -1.63 -11.73
CA PHE A 46 -0.08 -1.60 -11.37
C PHE A 46 -0.31 -1.04 -9.96
N SER A 47 0.50 -1.48 -8.98
CA SER A 47 0.49 -0.96 -7.61
C SER A 47 0.73 0.55 -7.57
N ALA A 48 1.73 1.04 -8.29
CA ALA A 48 2.02 2.46 -8.40
C ALA A 48 0.91 3.26 -9.11
N THR A 49 0.25 2.67 -10.10
CA THR A 49 -0.86 3.33 -10.80
C THR A 49 -2.09 3.43 -9.89
N THR A 50 -2.38 2.38 -9.13
CA THR A 50 -3.51 2.37 -8.19
C THR A 50 -3.23 3.21 -6.94
N SER A 51 -1.97 3.40 -6.55
CA SER A 51 -1.64 4.28 -5.41
C SER A 51 -1.93 5.73 -5.72
N ILE A 52 -1.78 6.17 -6.98
CA ILE A 52 -2.23 7.49 -7.44
C ILE A 52 -3.74 7.67 -7.21
N ALA A 53 -4.53 6.68 -7.62
CA ALA A 53 -5.98 6.74 -7.42
C ALA A 53 -6.34 6.74 -5.93
N ALA A 54 -5.70 5.90 -5.11
CA ALA A 54 -5.94 5.84 -3.67
C ALA A 54 -5.56 7.15 -2.95
N PHE A 55 -4.44 7.77 -3.32
CA PHE A 55 -3.96 9.02 -2.73
C PHE A 55 -4.95 10.16 -2.99
N TYR A 56 -5.29 10.43 -4.24
CA TYR A 56 -6.20 11.53 -4.58
C TYR A 56 -7.64 11.32 -4.08
N THR A 57 -8.14 10.08 -4.11
CA THR A 57 -9.46 9.79 -3.52
C THR A 57 -9.41 9.84 -1.99
N GLY A 58 -8.23 9.69 -1.37
CA GLY A 58 -8.01 9.81 0.07
C GLY A 58 -8.16 11.24 0.57
N GLU A 59 -7.58 12.22 -0.14
CA GLU A 59 -7.78 13.66 0.15
C GLU A 59 -9.27 14.02 0.16
N GLY A 60 -10.02 13.61 -0.88
CA GLY A 60 -11.47 13.83 -0.91
C GLY A 60 -12.25 12.99 0.11
N ALA A 61 -11.72 11.86 0.56
CA ALA A 61 -12.33 11.06 1.62
C ALA A 61 -12.21 11.75 2.98
N GLU A 62 -11.07 12.37 3.26
CA GLU A 62 -10.84 13.18 4.46
C GLU A 62 -11.85 14.31 4.58
N GLU A 63 -12.00 15.15 3.55
CA GLU A 63 -12.96 16.28 3.55
C GLU A 63 -14.39 15.82 3.88
N VAL A 64 -14.77 14.61 3.47
CA VAL A 64 -16.10 14.03 3.72
C VAL A 64 -16.27 13.59 5.17
N ILE A 65 -15.20 13.15 5.84
CA ILE A 65 -15.29 12.52 7.17
C ILE A 65 -14.74 13.35 8.32
N GLU A 66 -13.89 14.35 8.06
CA GLU A 66 -13.15 15.11 9.09
C GLU A 66 -14.09 15.76 10.13
N ASN A 67 -15.27 16.21 9.70
CA ASN A 67 -16.24 16.91 10.56
C ASN A 67 -17.31 15.97 11.17
N LEU A 68 -17.19 14.64 10.99
CA LEU A 68 -18.16 13.69 11.53
C LEU A 68 -17.90 13.39 13.00
N GLU A 69 -18.97 13.32 13.80
CA GLU A 69 -18.85 12.91 15.20
C GLU A 69 -18.19 11.53 15.34
N GLY A 70 -17.25 11.43 16.28
CA GLY A 70 -16.51 10.20 16.57
C GLY A 70 -15.40 9.85 15.58
N ILE A 71 -15.08 10.73 14.62
CA ILE A 71 -13.84 10.68 13.82
C ILE A 71 -12.77 11.52 14.52
N SER A 72 -11.52 11.04 14.49
CA SER A 72 -10.38 11.77 15.04
C SER A 72 -9.54 12.33 13.89
N GLU A 73 -9.43 13.65 13.80
CA GLU A 73 -8.53 14.34 12.85
C GLU A 73 -7.08 13.89 13.04
N THR A 74 -6.63 13.64 14.28
CA THR A 74 -5.28 13.13 14.54
C THR A 74 -5.02 11.77 13.90
N LEU A 75 -6.02 10.87 13.90
CA LEU A 75 -5.90 9.57 13.26
C LEU A 75 -5.89 9.70 11.73
N ILE A 76 -6.69 10.62 11.17
CA ILE A 76 -6.68 10.92 9.74
C ILE A 76 -5.30 11.44 9.33
N HIS A 77 -4.79 12.47 9.99
CA HIS A 77 -3.49 13.06 9.69
C HIS A 77 -2.34 12.04 9.83
N THR A 78 -2.40 11.16 10.85
CA THR A 78 -1.40 10.07 11.00
C THR A 78 -1.47 9.09 9.82
N HIS A 79 -2.67 8.77 9.35
CA HIS A 79 -2.84 7.93 8.17
C HIS A 79 -2.32 8.61 6.91
N GLU A 80 -2.60 9.90 6.73
CA GLU A 80 -2.13 10.70 5.61
C GLU A 80 -0.59 10.75 5.53
N GLU A 81 0.10 11.01 6.64
CA GLU A 81 1.57 11.02 6.67
C GLU A 81 2.19 9.67 6.24
N TYR A 82 1.61 8.56 6.72
CA TYR A 82 2.02 7.22 6.30
C TYR A 82 1.65 6.96 4.83
N ALA A 83 0.48 7.40 4.38
CA ALA A 83 0.01 7.26 3.02
C ALA A 83 0.87 8.03 2.02
N GLU A 84 1.28 9.25 2.33
CA GLU A 84 2.17 10.07 1.49
C GLU A 84 3.56 9.42 1.35
N THR A 85 4.12 8.96 2.46
CA THR A 85 5.42 8.28 2.47
C THR A 85 5.38 6.99 1.66
N PHE A 86 4.35 6.16 1.87
CA PHE A 86 4.11 4.92 1.12
C PHE A 86 3.89 5.21 -0.37
N TYR A 87 2.98 6.14 -0.69
CA TYR A 87 2.67 6.57 -2.05
C TYR A 87 3.92 6.97 -2.82
N THR A 88 4.76 7.81 -2.22
CA THR A 88 6.00 8.30 -2.82
C THR A 88 6.96 7.15 -3.13
N LEU A 89 7.16 6.23 -2.18
CA LEU A 89 8.07 5.10 -2.38
C LEU A 89 7.50 4.10 -3.41
N THR A 90 6.20 3.83 -3.38
CA THR A 90 5.52 3.00 -4.38
C THR A 90 5.65 3.59 -5.79
N LEU A 91 5.57 4.92 -5.95
CA LEU A 91 5.83 5.58 -7.25
C LEU A 91 7.27 5.42 -7.72
N ILE A 92 8.25 5.58 -6.82
CA ILE A 92 9.67 5.34 -7.12
C ILE A 92 9.87 3.90 -7.58
N LEU A 93 9.29 2.93 -6.85
CA LEU A 93 9.32 1.51 -7.20
C LEU A 93 8.65 1.25 -8.56
N GLY A 94 7.50 1.86 -8.84
CA GLY A 94 6.79 1.74 -10.10
C GLY A 94 7.60 2.27 -11.29
N GLY A 95 8.19 3.45 -11.14
CA GLY A 95 9.07 4.05 -12.16
C GLY A 95 10.32 3.22 -12.42
N LEU A 96 10.97 2.75 -11.35
CA LEU A 96 12.11 1.83 -11.47
C LEU A 96 11.69 0.50 -12.11
N SER A 97 10.51 -0.01 -11.79
CA SER A 97 9.99 -1.25 -12.35
C SER A 97 9.67 -1.12 -13.83
N LEU A 98 9.11 0.01 -14.27
CA LEU A 98 8.89 0.32 -15.68
C LEU A 98 10.21 0.39 -16.45
N LEU A 99 11.21 1.10 -15.91
CA LEU A 99 12.55 1.14 -16.49
C LEU A 99 13.15 -0.27 -16.60
N THR A 100 13.11 -1.03 -15.51
CA THR A 100 13.65 -2.40 -15.45
C THR A 100 12.94 -3.32 -16.44
N PHE A 101 11.62 -3.20 -16.56
CA PHE A 101 10.81 -3.97 -17.50
C PHE A 101 11.25 -3.72 -18.94
N ILE A 102 11.39 -2.45 -19.34
CA ILE A 102 11.83 -2.06 -20.69
C ILE A 102 13.26 -2.56 -20.96
N LEU A 103 14.17 -2.44 -20.00
CA LEU A 103 15.56 -2.87 -20.15
C LEU A 103 15.70 -4.40 -20.22
N GLU A 104 14.85 -5.13 -19.49
CA GLU A 104 14.79 -6.59 -19.54
C GLU A 104 14.27 -7.07 -20.91
N LEU A 105 13.24 -6.42 -21.48
CA LEU A 105 12.81 -6.69 -22.85
C LEU A 105 13.92 -6.43 -23.88
N LYS A 106 14.78 -5.45 -23.63
CA LYS A 106 15.98 -5.16 -24.44
C LYS A 106 17.17 -6.08 -24.14
N LYS A 107 17.03 -7.03 -23.21
CA LYS A 107 18.06 -8.00 -22.80
C LYS A 107 19.37 -7.35 -22.34
N MET A 108 19.29 -6.22 -21.64
CA MET A 108 20.48 -5.53 -21.14
C MET A 108 21.11 -6.30 -19.97
N LYS A 109 22.45 -6.48 -19.99
CA LYS A 109 23.16 -7.35 -19.02
C LYS A 109 23.07 -6.92 -17.54
N PHE A 110 22.74 -5.65 -17.28
CA PHE A 110 22.70 -5.09 -15.92
C PHE A 110 21.30 -5.12 -15.28
N THR A 111 20.27 -5.59 -15.99
CA THR A 111 18.88 -5.67 -15.49
C THR A 111 18.75 -6.49 -14.21
N LYS A 112 19.58 -7.54 -14.06
CA LYS A 112 19.65 -8.33 -12.84
C LYS A 112 19.90 -7.49 -11.58
N TYR A 113 20.72 -6.44 -11.66
CA TYR A 113 20.99 -5.57 -10.51
C TYR A 113 19.80 -4.66 -10.22
N LEU A 114 19.10 -4.19 -11.26
CA LEU A 114 17.88 -3.41 -11.10
C LEU A 114 16.74 -4.24 -10.50
N MET A 115 16.62 -5.53 -10.86
CA MET A 115 15.62 -6.41 -10.24
C MET A 115 15.87 -6.61 -8.75
N ILE A 116 17.14 -6.78 -8.34
CA ILE A 116 17.49 -6.82 -6.92
C ILE A 116 17.17 -5.49 -6.24
N LEU A 117 17.46 -4.35 -6.88
CA LEU A 117 17.11 -3.04 -6.37
C LEU A 117 15.59 -2.87 -6.20
N CYS A 118 14.79 -3.25 -7.20
CA CYS A 118 13.33 -3.26 -7.09
C CYS A 118 12.86 -4.10 -5.90
N LEU A 119 13.44 -5.29 -5.71
CA LEU A 119 13.07 -6.16 -4.59
C LEU A 119 13.39 -5.51 -3.24
N LEU A 120 14.57 -4.91 -3.09
CA LEU A 120 14.97 -4.23 -1.86
C LEU A 120 14.05 -3.05 -1.53
N ILE A 121 13.74 -2.21 -2.52
CA ILE A 121 12.80 -1.10 -2.35
C ILE A 121 11.41 -1.63 -2.00
N ALA A 122 10.93 -2.65 -2.71
CA ALA A 122 9.62 -3.25 -2.45
C ALA A 122 9.51 -3.85 -1.04
N LEU A 123 10.57 -4.42 -0.48
CA LEU A 123 10.58 -4.91 0.90
C LEU A 123 10.49 -3.78 1.93
N VAL A 124 11.18 -2.67 1.69
CA VAL A 124 11.07 -1.46 2.54
C VAL A 124 9.64 -0.88 2.44
N ASP A 125 9.12 -0.78 1.22
CA ASP A 125 7.76 -0.33 0.96
C ASP A 125 6.71 -1.26 1.60
N GLY A 126 7.00 -2.55 1.64
CA GLY A 126 6.16 -3.56 2.30
C GLY A 126 6.06 -3.35 3.82
N VAL A 127 7.09 -2.78 4.45
CA VAL A 127 7.02 -2.35 5.85
C VAL A 127 6.14 -1.11 5.98
N LEU A 128 6.29 -0.12 5.10
CA LEU A 128 5.43 1.08 5.08
C LEU A 128 3.95 0.74 4.87
N ALA A 129 3.66 -0.23 4.00
CA ALA A 129 2.33 -0.77 3.78
C ALA A 129 1.63 -1.24 5.09
N THR A 130 2.40 -1.75 6.07
CA THR A 130 1.82 -2.15 7.36
C THR A 130 1.36 -0.97 8.19
N TYR A 131 2.11 0.14 8.17
CA TYR A 131 1.75 1.36 8.89
C TYR A 131 0.53 2.03 8.27
N VAL A 132 0.51 2.23 6.95
CA VAL A 132 -0.64 2.86 6.27
C VAL A 132 -1.92 2.02 6.38
N GLY A 133 -1.81 0.69 6.28
CA GLY A 133 -2.97 -0.20 6.43
C GLY A 133 -3.51 -0.20 7.86
N SER A 134 -2.63 -0.19 8.86
CA SER A 134 -3.04 -0.18 10.28
C SER A 134 -3.67 1.15 10.67
N SER A 135 -3.01 2.27 10.35
CA SER A 135 -3.53 3.61 10.67
C SER A 135 -4.85 3.90 9.96
N GLY A 136 -5.01 3.45 8.71
CA GLY A 136 -6.28 3.60 7.98
C GLY A 136 -7.42 2.84 8.63
N GLY A 137 -7.14 1.64 9.15
CA GLY A 137 -8.10 0.88 9.94
C GLY A 137 -8.50 1.62 11.22
N GLU A 138 -7.53 2.18 11.95
CA GLU A 138 -7.76 2.87 13.22
C GLU A 138 -8.74 4.05 13.08
N ILE A 139 -8.86 4.69 11.91
CA ILE A 139 -9.83 5.79 11.67
C ILE A 139 -11.27 5.35 12.02
N ARG A 140 -11.68 4.12 11.67
CA ARG A 140 -13.04 3.62 11.94
C ARG A 140 -13.15 2.35 12.76
N HIS A 141 -12.05 1.70 13.07
CA HIS A 141 -12.01 0.51 13.92
C HIS A 141 -11.42 0.85 15.28
N SER A 142 -12.29 1.22 16.24
CA SER A 142 -11.85 1.52 17.61
C SER A 142 -11.25 0.30 18.32
N GLU A 143 -11.66 -0.91 17.92
CA GLU A 143 -11.23 -2.19 18.49
C GLU A 143 -9.76 -2.52 18.26
N ILE A 144 -9.11 -1.89 17.28
CA ILE A 144 -7.68 -2.07 17.00
C ILE A 144 -6.83 -0.92 17.56
N ARG A 145 -7.43 0.07 18.22
CA ARG A 145 -6.70 1.17 18.85
C ARG A 145 -6.18 0.76 20.22
N ASN A 146 -4.98 1.21 20.58
CA ASN A 146 -4.36 0.90 21.87
C ASN A 146 -5.10 1.50 23.08
N ASP A 147 -5.92 2.52 22.88
CA ASP A 147 -6.69 3.23 23.91
C ASP A 147 -8.14 2.75 24.03
N ALA A 148 -8.51 1.68 23.32
CA ALA A 148 -9.84 1.09 23.36
C ALA A 148 -10.20 0.66 24.79
N LYS A 149 -11.05 1.44 25.46
CA LYS A 149 -11.64 1.05 26.74
C LYS A 149 -12.59 -0.11 26.51
N MET A 150 -12.20 -1.31 26.93
CA MET A 150 -13.13 -2.44 27.06
C MET A 150 -14.17 -2.09 28.14
N ILE A 151 -15.44 -2.11 27.77
CA ILE A 151 -16.54 -1.98 28.74
C ILE A 151 -16.57 -3.29 29.53
N PRO A 152 -16.36 -3.27 30.86
CA PRO A 152 -16.53 -4.46 31.68
C PRO A 152 -17.96 -4.96 31.52
N LEU A 153 -18.13 -6.26 31.27
CA LEU A 153 -19.45 -6.86 31.41
C LEU A 153 -19.81 -6.78 32.89
N ASP A 154 -20.79 -5.94 33.23
CA ASP A 154 -21.42 -6.01 34.54
C ASP A 154 -21.92 -7.44 34.71
N LYS A 155 -21.34 -8.17 35.67
CA LYS A 155 -21.90 -9.44 36.09
C LYS A 155 -23.29 -9.12 36.62
N TYR A 156 -24.32 -9.45 35.86
CA TYR A 156 -25.65 -9.61 36.42
C TYR A 156 -25.53 -10.69 37.50
N GLU A 157 -25.44 -10.27 38.76
CA GLU A 157 -25.60 -11.15 39.91
C GLU A 157 -27.06 -11.65 39.90
N GLU A 158 -27.23 -12.97 39.81
CA GLU A 158 -28.51 -13.68 40.01
C GLU A 158 -28.98 -13.62 41.47
#